data_AF-A0A969UHP6-F1
#
_entry.id   AF-A0A969UHP6-F1
#
_cell.length_a   1.000
_cell.length_b   1.000
_cell.length_c   1.000
_cell.angle_alpha   90.00
_cell.angle_beta   90.00
_cell.angle_gamma   90.00
#
_symmetry.space_group_name_H-M   'P 1'
#
loop_
_entity.id
_entity.type
_entity.pdbx_description
1 polymer ?
#
loop_
_entity_poly.entity_id
_entity_poly.type
_entity_poly.pdbx_seq_one_letter_code
_entity_poly.pdbx_strand_id
1 'polypeptide(L)'
;MAKFGVGQSVRRVEDQRFITGTGRYTDDISLDNQAYGVAVRSPEAHARIRRIDADAAKAAPGVLANDTDPDNDRLTIVSVTQGARGTVTIENGRVRYVAREGYVGPDQFTYTISDGRGGMATAIVYIDVRDC
;
A
#
# COMPACT_ATOMS: atom_id res chain seq x y z
N MET A 1 -3.75 27.06 56.27
CA MET A 1 -2.46 26.33 56.27
C MET A 1 -2.74 24.86 55.98
N ALA A 2 -2.14 24.34 54.90
CA ALA A 2 -1.81 22.96 54.46
C ALA A 2 -2.46 21.73 55.17
N LYS A 3 -2.74 20.57 54.53
CA LYS A 3 -1.93 19.76 53.60
C LYS A 3 -2.79 18.74 52.81
N PHE A 4 -2.32 18.37 51.62
CA PHE A 4 -2.73 17.22 50.81
C PHE A 4 -2.32 15.88 51.43
N GLY A 5 -3.01 14.78 51.07
CA GLY A 5 -2.55 13.40 51.30
C GLY A 5 -3.41 12.36 50.59
N VAL A 6 -2.91 11.82 49.47
CA VAL A 6 -3.56 10.84 48.59
C VAL A 6 -3.53 9.43 49.19
N GLY A 7 -4.58 8.66 48.93
CA GLY A 7 -4.49 7.21 48.88
C GLY A 7 -5.86 6.58 48.82
N GLN A 8 -6.22 5.93 47.71
CA GLN A 8 -7.02 4.70 47.73
C GLN A 8 -6.71 3.80 46.52
N SER A 9 -6.15 2.65 46.88
CA SER A 9 -6.17 1.31 46.30
C SER A 9 -6.90 1.08 44.97
N VAL A 10 -6.13 0.66 43.96
CA VAL A 10 -6.64 0.05 42.72
C VAL A 10 -7.16 -1.37 43.04
N ARG A 11 -8.43 -1.66 42.73
CA ARG A 11 -8.94 -3.03 42.61
C ARG A 11 -9.27 -3.33 41.14
N ARG A 12 -8.84 -4.51 40.69
CA ARG A 12 -8.77 -4.94 39.28
C ARG A 12 -10.07 -5.63 38.83
N VAL A 13 -10.68 -5.02 37.81
CA VAL A 13 -11.32 -5.54 36.56
C VAL A 13 -12.61 -6.39 36.68
N GLU A 14 -13.40 -6.30 35.60
CA GLU A 14 -14.44 -7.22 35.11
C GLU A 14 -15.86 -6.87 35.53
N ASP A 15 -16.53 -5.98 34.79
CA ASP A 15 -17.68 -6.41 33.97
C ASP A 15 -18.20 -5.29 33.06
N GLN A 16 -18.46 -5.65 31.79
CA GLN A 16 -18.96 -4.77 30.74
C GLN A 16 -20.43 -4.41 31.00
N ARG A 17 -20.76 -3.12 31.03
CA ARG A 17 -22.16 -2.67 30.96
C ARG A 17 -22.37 -1.74 29.76
N PHE A 18 -23.00 -2.31 28.75
CA PHE A 18 -23.67 -1.64 27.65
C PHE A 18 -24.58 -0.53 28.20
N ILE A 19 -24.41 0.70 27.72
CA ILE A 19 -25.38 1.77 27.94
C ILE A 19 -26.20 1.93 26.66
N THR A 20 -27.44 1.48 26.73
CA THR A 20 -28.54 1.87 25.84
C THR A 20 -28.98 3.28 26.23
N GLY A 21 -29.06 4.22 25.28
CA GLY A 21 -29.62 5.55 25.59
C GLY A 21 -29.23 6.64 24.60
N THR A 22 -30.23 7.29 24.04
CA THR A 22 -30.21 8.25 22.93
C THR A 22 -29.52 9.59 23.23
N GLY A 23 -28.46 9.94 22.48
CA GLY A 23 -27.98 11.28 22.06
C GLY A 23 -27.69 12.36 23.12
N ARG A 24 -26.68 13.26 23.04
CA ARG A 24 -25.58 13.63 22.11
C ARG A 24 -24.53 14.34 23.02
N TYR A 25 -23.29 13.84 23.15
CA TYR A 25 -22.03 14.27 22.49
C TYR A 25 -21.42 15.58 23.06
N THR A 26 -20.15 15.72 23.45
CA THR A 26 -19.10 14.83 24.05
C THR A 26 -17.94 15.77 24.39
N ASP A 27 -17.80 16.14 25.65
CA ASP A 27 -16.76 17.08 26.04
C ASP A 27 -16.21 16.54 27.37
N ASP A 28 -14.91 16.20 27.39
CA ASP A 28 -14.11 15.84 28.57
C ASP A 28 -14.08 14.37 29.04
N ILE A 29 -13.60 13.44 28.21
CA ILE A 29 -12.69 12.39 28.71
C ILE A 29 -11.46 12.33 27.80
N SER A 30 -10.42 13.04 28.24
CA SER A 30 -9.04 12.85 27.83
C SER A 30 -8.64 11.40 28.15
N LEU A 31 -8.41 10.61 27.10
CA LEU A 31 -7.79 9.30 27.16
C LEU A 31 -6.30 9.48 26.87
N ASP A 32 -5.56 9.98 27.84
CA ASP A 32 -4.10 9.98 27.83
C ASP A 32 -3.58 8.57 28.14
N ASN A 33 -3.65 7.70 27.13
CA ASN A 33 -2.71 6.57 26.96
C ASN A 33 -2.61 6.11 25.49
N GLN A 34 -1.79 6.84 24.71
CA GLN A 34 -1.07 6.36 23.53
C GLN A 34 -1.74 5.32 22.62
N ALA A 35 -2.75 5.74 21.86
CA ALA A 35 -2.94 5.21 20.50
C ALA A 35 -2.47 6.27 19.50
N TYR A 36 -1.17 6.56 19.52
CA TYR A 36 -0.50 7.12 18.34
C TYR A 36 -0.49 6.03 17.28
N GLY A 37 -1.63 5.88 16.63
CA GLY A 37 -1.89 4.84 15.66
C GLY A 37 -3.12 5.24 14.87
N VAL A 38 -3.04 6.37 14.17
CA VAL A 38 -3.67 6.39 12.84
C VAL A 38 -3.05 5.17 12.16
N ALA A 39 -3.82 4.09 12.05
CA ALA A 39 -3.34 2.91 11.36
C ALA A 39 -2.92 3.39 9.98
N VAL A 40 -1.61 3.35 9.68
CA VAL A 40 -1.10 3.62 8.33
C VAL A 40 -1.77 2.59 7.44
N ARG A 41 -2.67 3.05 6.58
CA ARG A 41 -3.44 2.19 5.70
C ARG A 41 -2.56 1.84 4.52
N SER A 42 -2.43 0.55 4.26
CA SER A 42 -1.63 0.06 3.15
C SER A 42 -2.14 0.61 1.81
N PRO A 43 -1.23 0.80 0.83
CA PRO A 43 -1.62 1.20 -0.51
C PRO A 43 -2.38 0.09 -1.23
N GLU A 44 -3.02 0.44 -2.34
CA GLU A 44 -3.73 -0.46 -3.24
C GLU A 44 -3.03 -0.47 -4.61
N ALA A 45 -2.36 -1.58 -4.91
CA ALA A 45 -1.76 -1.84 -6.21
C ALA A 45 -2.79 -2.47 -7.14
N HIS A 46 -2.99 -1.91 -8.34
CA HIS A 46 -3.97 -2.38 -9.28
C HIS A 46 -3.32 -3.07 -10.48
N ALA A 47 -3.94 -4.18 -10.91
CA ALA A 47 -3.49 -4.92 -12.08
C ALA A 47 -3.55 -4.07 -13.36
N ARG A 48 -2.70 -4.40 -14.33
CA ARG A 48 -2.58 -3.61 -15.56
C ARG A 48 -2.33 -4.50 -16.78
N ILE A 49 -2.86 -4.10 -17.94
CA ILE A 49 -2.55 -4.71 -19.24
C ILE A 49 -1.75 -3.71 -20.08
N ARG A 50 -0.66 -4.16 -20.72
CA ARG A 50 0.17 -3.35 -21.63
C ARG A 50 0.38 -4.08 -22.96
N ARG A 51 0.30 -3.32 -24.05
CA ARG A 51 0.69 -3.76 -25.40
C ARG A 51 2.02 -3.14 -25.74
N ILE A 52 2.97 -3.95 -26.19
CA ILE A 52 4.34 -3.54 -26.51
C ILE A 52 4.68 -4.08 -27.89
N ASP A 53 5.35 -3.28 -28.70
CA ASP A 53 5.83 -3.68 -30.02
C ASP A 53 7.16 -4.44 -29.85
N ALA A 54 7.34 -5.57 -30.51
CA ALA A 54 8.45 -6.51 -30.29
C ALA A 54 9.83 -5.86 -30.45
N ASP A 55 9.94 -4.84 -31.31
CA ASP A 55 11.18 -4.10 -31.57
C ASP A 55 11.44 -2.94 -30.58
N ALA A 56 10.53 -2.68 -29.63
CA ALA A 56 10.60 -1.51 -28.76
C ALA A 56 10.85 -1.90 -27.29
N ALA A 57 12.05 -1.59 -26.77
CA ALA A 57 12.30 -1.55 -25.33
C ALA A 57 11.54 -0.37 -24.69
N LYS A 58 10.24 -0.53 -24.46
CA LYS A 58 9.39 0.51 -23.86
C LYS A 58 9.51 0.50 -22.33
N ALA A 59 9.84 1.66 -21.77
CA ALA A 59 9.45 1.96 -20.39
C ALA A 59 7.92 1.93 -20.33
N ALA A 60 7.34 1.08 -19.48
CA ALA A 60 5.90 1.12 -19.29
C ALA A 60 5.56 2.51 -18.70
N PRO A 61 4.55 3.24 -19.23
CA PRO A 61 4.01 4.39 -18.53
C PRO A 61 3.67 3.92 -17.11
N GLY A 62 4.07 4.71 -16.09
CA GLY A 62 4.21 4.24 -14.71
C GLY A 62 3.09 3.30 -14.29
N VAL A 63 3.45 2.09 -13.84
CA VAL A 63 2.49 1.11 -13.33
C VAL A 63 1.63 1.70 -12.22
N LEU A 64 2.19 2.66 -11.49
CA LEU A 64 1.55 3.46 -10.43
C LEU A 64 0.34 4.30 -10.86
N ALA A 65 0.10 4.51 -12.16
CA ALA A 65 -0.94 5.46 -12.60
C ALA A 65 -2.38 5.03 -12.26
N ASN A 66 -2.59 3.78 -11.83
CA ASN A 66 -3.87 3.29 -11.32
C ASN A 66 -3.76 2.82 -9.87
N ASP A 67 -2.66 3.09 -9.18
CA ASP A 67 -2.46 2.72 -7.79
C ASP A 67 -2.87 3.87 -6.88
N THR A 68 -3.40 3.54 -5.70
CA THR A 68 -3.93 4.52 -4.75
C THR A 68 -3.41 4.25 -3.36
N ASP A 69 -3.35 5.30 -2.55
CA ASP A 69 -3.06 5.20 -1.13
C ASP A 69 -4.21 5.86 -0.35
N PRO A 70 -4.85 5.18 0.60
CA PRO A 70 -5.96 5.77 1.36
C PRO A 70 -5.54 6.98 2.21
N ASP A 71 -4.27 7.04 2.61
CA ASP A 71 -3.67 8.16 3.36
C ASP A 71 -3.01 9.20 2.42
N ASN A 72 -3.13 8.96 1.11
CA ASN A 72 -2.62 9.80 0.03
C ASN A 72 -1.08 9.97 0.09
N ASP A 73 -0.40 8.92 0.58
CA ASP A 73 1.06 8.85 0.63
C ASP A 73 1.69 8.59 -0.74
N ARG A 74 2.96 9.01 -0.88
CA ARG A 74 3.70 8.84 -2.12
C ARG A 74 4.05 7.38 -2.33
N LEU A 75 3.55 6.80 -3.41
CA LEU A 75 3.83 5.43 -3.81
C LEU A 75 5.17 5.32 -4.56
N THR A 76 5.93 4.28 -4.22
CA THR A 76 7.20 3.92 -4.87
C THR A 76 7.24 2.44 -5.19
N ILE A 77 7.86 2.07 -6.32
CA ILE A 77 8.04 0.67 -6.70
C ILE A 77 9.30 0.16 -6.01
N VAL A 78 9.18 -0.90 -5.24
CA VAL A 78 10.27 -1.44 -4.41
C VAL A 78 10.81 -2.75 -4.93
N SER A 79 10.03 -3.51 -5.70
CA SER A 79 10.49 -4.75 -6.33
C SER A 79 9.66 -5.13 -7.56
N VAL A 80 10.25 -5.95 -8.41
CA VAL A 80 9.63 -6.58 -9.59
C VAL A 80 10.09 -8.03 -9.70
N THR A 81 9.23 -8.90 -10.23
CA THR A 81 9.64 -10.23 -10.72
C THR A 81 9.97 -10.16 -12.21
N GLN A 82 10.63 -11.20 -12.72
CA GLN A 82 10.90 -11.33 -14.15
C GLN A 82 9.69 -11.96 -14.87
N GLY A 83 9.51 -11.59 -16.15
CA GLY A 83 8.61 -12.31 -17.03
C GLY A 83 9.21 -13.65 -17.47
N ALA A 84 8.38 -14.59 -17.89
CA ALA A 84 8.86 -15.86 -18.45
C ALA A 84 9.52 -15.64 -19.82
N ARG A 85 9.12 -14.58 -20.53
CA ARG A 85 9.48 -14.31 -21.93
C ARG A 85 10.17 -12.96 -22.11
N GLY A 86 10.56 -12.30 -21.03
CA GLY A 86 11.31 -11.04 -21.08
C GLY A 86 11.99 -10.70 -19.76
N THR A 87 12.75 -9.62 -19.76
CA THR A 87 13.46 -9.07 -18.60
C THR A 87 12.75 -7.82 -18.11
N VAL A 88 12.59 -7.71 -16.79
CA VAL A 88 11.95 -6.60 -16.10
C VAL A 88 12.98 -5.90 -15.23
N THR A 89 13.14 -4.58 -15.39
CA THR A 89 14.03 -3.75 -14.56
C THR A 89 13.26 -2.56 -13.98
N ILE A 90 13.78 -2.02 -12.87
CA ILE A 90 13.33 -0.73 -12.32
C ILE A 90 14.39 0.31 -12.70
N GLU A 91 13.98 1.31 -13.50
CA GLU A 91 14.83 2.40 -13.96
C GLU A 91 14.15 3.74 -13.62
N ASN A 92 14.82 4.58 -12.81
CA ASN A 92 14.30 5.89 -12.41
C ASN A 92 12.87 5.85 -11.81
N GLY A 93 12.59 4.84 -10.99
CA GLY A 93 11.27 4.65 -10.37
C GLY A 93 10.17 4.18 -11.33
N ARG A 94 10.53 3.72 -12.53
CA ARG A 94 9.60 3.14 -13.50
C ARG A 94 9.99 1.71 -13.83
N VAL A 95 9.00 0.91 -14.20
CA VAL A 95 9.24 -0.45 -14.70
C VAL A 95 9.56 -0.39 -16.19
N ARG A 96 10.64 -1.05 -16.58
CA ARG A 96 10.99 -1.32 -17.97
C ARG A 96 10.88 -2.82 -18.24
N TYR A 97 10.27 -3.17 -19.37
CA TYR A 97 10.18 -4.53 -19.86
C TYR A 97 10.89 -4.63 -21.20
N VAL A 98 11.66 -5.69 -21.39
CA VAL A 98 12.32 -6.03 -22.65
C VAL A 98 11.95 -7.47 -22.97
N ALA A 99 11.21 -7.69 -24.05
CA ALA A 99 10.89 -9.04 -24.52
C ALA A 99 12.18 -9.78 -24.95
N ARG A 100 12.20 -11.11 -24.85
CA ARG A 100 13.22 -11.91 -25.53
C ARG A 100 13.12 -11.65 -27.03
N GLU A 101 14.26 -11.62 -27.70
CA GLU A 101 14.34 -11.37 -29.14
C GLU A 101 13.43 -12.33 -29.92
N GLY A 102 12.64 -11.78 -30.85
CA GLY A 102 11.68 -12.53 -31.67
C GLY A 102 10.45 -13.07 -30.93
N TYR A 103 10.24 -12.72 -29.66
CA TYR A 103 9.06 -13.17 -28.92
C TYR A 103 7.83 -12.31 -29.24
N VAL A 104 6.72 -12.98 -29.57
CA VAL A 104 5.40 -12.40 -29.76
C VAL A 104 4.40 -13.18 -28.91
N GLY A 105 3.51 -12.47 -28.23
CA GLY A 105 2.47 -13.06 -27.40
C GLY A 105 2.49 -12.61 -25.94
N PRO A 106 1.75 -13.32 -25.08
CA PRO A 106 1.50 -12.89 -23.72
C PRO A 106 2.64 -13.22 -22.74
N ASP A 107 2.98 -12.26 -21.89
CA ASP A 107 3.87 -12.46 -20.73
C ASP A 107 3.27 -11.77 -19.50
N GLN A 108 3.80 -12.04 -18.31
CA GLN A 108 3.37 -11.36 -17.10
C GLN A 108 4.50 -11.26 -16.08
N PHE A 109 4.43 -10.24 -15.24
CA PHE A 109 5.27 -10.09 -14.07
C PHE A 109 4.49 -9.42 -12.94
N THR A 110 5.04 -9.45 -11.73
CA THR A 110 4.51 -8.74 -10.57
C THR A 110 5.40 -7.57 -10.18
N TYR A 111 4.81 -6.54 -9.59
CA TYR A 111 5.52 -5.45 -8.95
C TYR A 111 4.95 -5.21 -7.56
N THR A 112 5.81 -4.75 -6.65
CA THR A 112 5.42 -4.35 -5.29
C THR A 112 5.66 -2.86 -5.12
N ILE A 113 4.69 -2.19 -4.52
CA ILE A 113 4.75 -0.77 -4.15
C ILE A 113 4.81 -0.61 -2.64
N SER A 114 5.38 0.52 -2.19
CA SER A 114 5.37 0.95 -0.79
C SER A 114 4.96 2.43 -0.68
N ASP A 115 4.26 2.73 0.40
CA ASP A 115 3.88 4.08 0.86
C ASP A 115 5.02 4.80 1.63
N GLY A 116 6.14 4.11 1.90
CA GLY A 116 7.24 4.63 2.72
C GLY A 116 6.94 4.73 4.22
N ARG A 117 5.77 4.26 4.67
CA ARG A 117 5.31 4.22 6.07
C ARG A 117 5.08 2.80 6.59
N GLY A 118 5.41 1.79 5.78
CA GLY A 118 5.37 0.39 6.14
C GLY A 118 4.24 -0.39 5.46
N GLY A 119 3.34 0.30 4.76
CA GLY A 119 2.38 -0.31 3.86
C GLY A 119 3.05 -0.77 2.58
N MET A 120 2.62 -1.95 2.12
CA MET A 120 3.06 -2.55 0.86
C MET A 120 1.88 -3.17 0.13
N ALA A 121 1.91 -3.14 -1.20
CA ALA A 121 0.93 -3.83 -2.04
C ALA A 121 1.59 -4.43 -3.28
N THR A 122 1.03 -5.51 -3.82
CA THR A 122 1.57 -6.21 -4.99
C THR A 122 0.48 -6.37 -6.04
N ALA A 123 0.83 -6.15 -7.30
CA ALA A 123 -0.08 -6.36 -8.44
C ALA A 123 0.62 -7.02 -9.62
N ILE A 124 -0.19 -7.59 -10.52
CA ILE A 124 0.25 -8.25 -11.75
C ILE A 124 0.14 -7.27 -12.92
N VAL A 125 1.18 -7.26 -13.76
CA VAL A 125 1.16 -6.64 -15.09
C VAL A 125 1.11 -7.74 -16.13
N TYR A 126 0.09 -7.71 -16.98
CA TYR A 126 -0.04 -8.54 -18.16
C TYR A 126 0.53 -7.78 -19.37
N ILE A 127 1.42 -8.42 -20.11
CA ILE A 127 2.05 -7.90 -21.33
C ILE A 127 1.52 -8.69 -22.52
N ASP A 128 1.22 -7.98 -23.60
CA ASP A 128 0.93 -8.55 -24.92
C ASP A 128 1.95 -7.98 -25.91
N VAL A 129 2.95 -8.77 -26.26
CA VAL A 129 4.01 -8.40 -27.22
C VAL A 129 3.49 -8.66 -28.63
N ARG A 130 3.60 -7.67 -29.51
CA ARG A 130 3.06 -7.71 -30.87
C ARG A 130 4.13 -7.39 -31.90
N ASP A 131 4.03 -8.02 -33.07
CA ASP A 131 4.79 -7.58 -34.24
C ASP A 131 4.35 -6.17 -34.65
N CYS A 132 5.32 -5.37 -35.09
CA CYS A 132 5.12 -4.02 -35.60
C CYS A 132 5.10 -3.95 -37.13
#